data_AF-A0A2A4YJW5-F1
#
_entry.id   AF-A0A2A4YJW5-F1
#
_cell.length_a   1.000
_cell.length_b   1.000
_cell.length_c   1.000
_cell.angle_alpha   90.00
_cell.angle_beta   90.00
_cell.angle_gamma   90.00
#
_symmetry.space_group_name_H-M   'P 1'
#
loop_
_entity.id
_entity.type
_entity.pdbx_description
1 polymer ?
#
loop_
_entity_poly.entity_id
_entity_poly.type
_entity_poly.pdbx_seq_one_letter_code
_entity_poly.pdbx_strand_id
1 'polypeptide(L)'
;MLNEHLLKNIRKARILKEFKQKDIAEKLNISIPTYSRFENGITKADYNFIKEVCSILDLDFYKLENNPADSFNEDSETYNITPPIVDKNYIEISNQLKTLLALLEKQQQTNVVILKKLKLLTSKKS
;
A
#
# COMPACT_ATOMS: atom_id res chain seq x y z
N MET A 1 13.03 1.95 19.66
CA MET A 1 11.93 2.04 20.64
C MET A 1 10.67 1.51 19.97
N LEU A 2 9.81 0.79 20.72
CA LEU A 2 8.71 -0.06 20.26
C LEU A 2 7.69 0.57 19.28
N ASN A 3 7.70 1.90 19.06
CA ASN A 3 6.59 2.60 18.41
C ASN A 3 6.94 3.34 17.11
N GLU A 4 8.21 3.42 16.68
CA GLU A 4 8.54 4.28 15.53
C GLU A 4 7.95 3.75 14.21
N HIS A 5 7.97 2.43 14.01
CA HIS A 5 7.36 1.78 12.85
C HIS A 5 5.83 1.90 12.87
N LEU A 6 5.22 1.71 14.04
CA LEU A 6 3.77 1.83 14.25
C LEU A 6 3.27 3.24 13.93
N LEU A 7 3.94 4.26 14.45
CA LEU A 7 3.61 5.67 14.20
C LEU A 7 3.78 6.04 12.71
N LYS A 8 4.81 5.50 12.04
CA LYS A 8 4.98 5.66 10.59
C LYS A 8 3.81 5.06 9.80
N ASN A 9 3.33 3.88 10.20
CA ASN A 9 2.19 3.24 9.53
C ASN A 9 0.87 3.97 9.78
N ILE A 10 0.64 4.45 11.00
CA ILE A 10 -0.50 5.32 11.33
C ILE A 10 -0.48 6.58 10.47
N ARG A 11 0.68 7.23 10.35
CA ARG A 11 0.85 8.41 9.49
C ARG A 11 0.56 8.10 8.02
N LYS A 12 1.08 7.00 7.50
CA LYS A 12 0.83 6.56 6.11
C LYS A 12 -0.66 6.32 5.87
N ALA A 13 -1.32 5.57 6.75
CA ALA A 13 -2.75 5.28 6.63
C ALA A 13 -3.60 6.55 6.68
N ARG A 14 -3.28 7.48 7.59
CA ARG A 14 -3.94 8.79 7.66
C ARG A 14 -3.85 9.55 6.33
N ILE A 15 -2.67 9.58 5.71
CA ILE A 15 -2.44 10.26 4.43
C ILE A 15 -3.18 9.56 3.29
N LEU A 16 -3.17 8.22 3.25
CA LEU A 16 -3.88 7.43 2.25
C LEU A 16 -5.40 7.66 2.28
N LYS A 17 -5.96 7.89 3.47
CA LYS A 17 -7.38 8.22 3.67
C LYS A 17 -7.67 9.73 3.56
N GLU A 18 -6.70 10.52 3.11
CA GLU A 18 -6.79 11.99 2.96
C GLU A 18 -7.16 12.75 4.25
N PHE A 19 -6.98 12.14 5.42
CA PHE A 19 -7.26 12.78 6.69
C PHE A 19 -6.15 13.75 7.08
N LYS A 20 -6.53 14.96 7.51
CA LYS A 20 -5.63 15.90 8.20
C LYS A 20 -5.48 15.48 9.66
N GLN A 21 -4.41 15.94 10.30
CA GLN A 21 -4.23 15.75 11.75
C GLN A 21 -5.38 16.33 12.57
N LYS A 22 -5.98 17.43 12.09
CA LYS A 22 -7.17 18.04 12.68
C LYS A 22 -8.36 17.08 12.67
N ASP A 23 -8.59 16.39 11.56
CA ASP A 23 -9.75 15.52 11.38
C ASP A 23 -9.69 14.31 12.35
N ILE A 24 -8.51 13.75 12.56
CA ILE A 24 -8.31 12.67 13.53
C ILE A 24 -8.42 13.19 14.97
N ALA A 25 -7.86 14.37 15.25
CA ALA A 25 -7.97 14.99 16.57
C ALA A 25 -9.44 15.27 16.95
N GLU A 26 -10.26 15.73 15.99
CA GLU A 26 -11.70 15.92 16.18
C GLU A 26 -12.43 14.59 16.45
N LYS A 27 -12.13 13.53 15.68
CA LYS A 27 -12.72 12.20 15.88
C LYS A 27 -12.36 11.57 17.23
N LEU A 28 -11.17 11.87 17.76
CA LEU A 28 -10.70 11.42 19.06
C LEU A 28 -11.10 12.36 20.21
N ASN A 29 -11.76 13.49 19.91
CA ASN A 29 -12.09 14.52 20.87
C ASN A 29 -10.87 15.03 21.68
N ILE A 30 -9.74 15.25 20.99
CA ILE A 30 -8.50 15.78 21.57
C ILE A 30 -8.03 17.03 20.84
N SER A 31 -7.05 17.73 21.43
CA SER A 31 -6.43 18.88 20.75
C SER A 31 -5.56 18.44 19.58
N ILE A 32 -5.52 19.24 18.51
CA ILE A 32 -4.65 19.02 17.33
C ILE A 32 -3.17 18.89 17.75
N PRO A 33 -2.62 19.74 18.66
CA PRO A 33 -1.26 19.56 19.17
C PRO A 33 -1.04 18.22 19.87
N THR A 34 -2.04 17.70 20.60
CA THR A 34 -1.95 16.39 21.25
C THR A 34 -1.75 15.28 20.23
N TYR A 35 -2.57 15.25 19.18
CA TYR A 35 -2.44 14.26 18.10
C TYR A 35 -1.12 14.42 17.35
N SER A 36 -0.69 15.65 17.06
CA SER A 36 0.58 15.92 16.38
C SER A 36 1.80 15.44 17.18
N ARG A 37 1.82 15.68 18.50
CA ARG A 37 2.89 15.19 19.38
C ARG A 37 2.89 13.66 19.49
N PHE A 38 1.71 13.05 19.48
CA PHE A 38 1.56 11.60 19.41
C PHE A 38 2.14 11.04 18.10
N GLU A 39 1.68 11.52 16.94
CA GLU A 39 2.08 11.01 15.62
C GLU A 39 3.58 11.18 15.37
N ASN A 40 4.18 12.24 15.92
CA ASN A 40 5.63 12.49 15.85
C ASN A 40 6.45 11.74 16.92
N GLY A 41 5.82 10.92 17.76
CA GLY A 41 6.51 10.14 18.80
C GLY A 41 7.10 10.96 19.95
N ILE A 42 6.68 12.22 20.09
CA ILE A 42 7.13 13.15 21.14
C ILE A 42 6.53 12.76 22.49
N THR A 43 5.31 12.23 22.49
CA THR A 43 4.60 11.80 23.70
C THR A 43 4.54 10.27 23.75
N LYS A 44 4.77 9.69 24.93
CA LYS A 44 4.58 8.26 25.14
C LYS A 44 3.08 7.96 25.08
N ALA A 45 2.65 7.38 23.98
CA ALA A 45 1.25 7.01 23.78
C ALA A 45 0.88 5.81 24.66
N ASP A 46 -0.30 5.86 25.25
CA ASP A 46 -0.90 4.69 25.89
C ASP A 46 -1.40 3.70 24.83
N TYR A 47 -1.36 2.42 25.14
CA TYR A 47 -1.81 1.34 24.26
C TYR A 47 -3.26 1.53 23.79
N ASN A 48 -4.14 1.91 24.72
CA ASN A 48 -5.55 2.17 24.43
C ASN A 48 -5.73 3.29 23.40
N PHE A 49 -4.94 4.36 23.53
CA PHE A 49 -4.96 5.48 22.62
C PHE A 49 -4.54 5.08 21.21
N ILE A 50 -3.52 4.23 21.08
CA ILE A 50 -3.10 3.74 19.76
C ILE A 50 -4.20 2.87 19.12
N LYS A 51 -4.86 2.03 19.91
CA LYS A 51 -5.95 1.17 19.44
C LYS A 51 -7.14 1.99 18.92
N GLU A 52 -7.50 3.07 19.60
CA GLU A 52 -8.54 4.00 19.13
C GLU A 52 -8.15 4.67 17.81
N VAL A 53 -6.92 5.15 17.69
CA VAL A 53 -6.40 5.72 16.44
C VAL A 53 -6.45 4.70 15.30
N CYS A 54 -6.02 3.46 15.56
CA CYS A 54 -6.09 2.37 14.59
C CYS A 54 -7.54 2.07 14.18
N SER A 55 -8.48 2.06 15.12
CA SER A 55 -9.90 1.86 14.81
C SER A 55 -10.47 2.95 13.92
N ILE A 56 -10.07 4.21 14.09
CA ILE A 56 -10.52 5.32 13.23
C ILE A 56 -9.95 5.21 11.80
N LEU A 57 -8.75 4.65 11.69
CA LEU A 57 -8.03 4.48 10.42
C LEU A 57 -8.30 3.12 9.77
N ASP A 58 -9.22 2.31 10.30
CA ASP A 58 -9.49 0.92 9.89
C ASP A 58 -8.22 0.07 9.78
N LEU A 59 -7.31 0.25 10.74
CA LEU A 59 -6.06 -0.50 10.83
C LEU A 59 -6.19 -1.65 11.82
N ASP A 60 -5.75 -2.84 11.40
CA ASP A 60 -5.57 -3.95 12.31
C ASP A 60 -4.30 -3.75 13.16
N PHE A 61 -4.51 -3.31 14.41
CA PHE A 61 -3.45 -3.05 15.38
C PHE A 61 -2.55 -4.28 15.59
N TYR A 62 -3.12 -5.49 15.66
CA TYR A 62 -2.34 -6.72 15.88
C TYR A 62 -1.47 -7.08 14.68
N LYS A 63 -1.91 -6.74 13.47
CA LYS A 63 -1.12 -6.89 12.24
C LYS A 63 0.07 -5.92 12.21
N LEU A 64 -0.13 -4.69 12.70
CA LEU A 64 0.91 -3.65 12.74
C LEU A 64 1.96 -3.88 13.84
N GLU A 65 1.57 -4.54 14.93
CA GLU A 65 2.46 -4.87 16.06
C GLU A 65 3.36 -6.08 15.78
N ASN A 66 2.86 -7.08 15.05
CA ASN A 66 3.56 -8.36 14.85
C ASN A 66 4.37 -8.47 13.54
N ASN A 67 4.25 -7.52 12.61
CA ASN A 67 4.96 -7.60 11.34
C ASN A 67 5.48 -6.22 10.86
N PRO A 68 6.78 -5.91 11.06
CA PRO A 68 7.37 -4.67 10.56
C PRO A 68 7.56 -4.63 9.03
N ALA A 69 7.16 -5.67 8.30
CA ALA A 69 7.40 -5.79 6.87
C ALA A 69 6.14 -5.72 5.98
N ASP A 70 4.95 -6.14 6.44
CA ASP A 70 3.80 -6.27 5.55
C ASP A 70 2.45 -6.04 6.24
N SER A 71 1.79 -4.92 5.90
CA SER A 71 0.34 -4.81 6.10
C SER A 71 -0.33 -3.76 5.20
N PHE A 72 -0.43 -4.05 3.91
CA PHE A 72 -1.58 -3.64 3.10
C PHE A 72 -1.94 -4.83 2.21
N ASN A 73 -2.96 -5.58 2.60
CA ASN A 73 -3.61 -6.50 1.67
C ASN A 73 -4.75 -5.71 1.03
N GLU A 74 -4.60 -5.59 -0.28
CA GLU A 74 -5.56 -5.35 -1.33
C GLU A 74 -7.01 -5.62 -0.92
N ASP A 75 -7.82 -4.56 -0.90
CA ASP A 75 -9.21 -4.62 -1.36
C ASP A 75 -9.61 -3.23 -1.89
N SER A 76 -10.06 -3.22 -3.16
CA SER A 76 -10.79 -2.17 -3.88
C SER A 76 -10.05 -0.93 -4.43
N GLU A 77 -9.97 -0.95 -5.77
CA GLU A 77 -10.17 0.14 -6.74
C GLU A 77 -9.24 1.38 -6.72
N THR A 78 -8.34 1.39 -7.71
CA THR A 78 -7.83 2.55 -8.46
C THR A 78 -7.60 3.86 -7.69
N TYR A 79 -6.36 4.07 -7.24
CA TYR A 79 -5.87 5.42 -6.92
C TYR A 79 -4.51 5.70 -7.59
N ASN A 80 -4.51 6.78 -8.37
CA ASN A 80 -3.33 7.33 -9.05
C ASN A 80 -2.23 7.66 -8.02
N ILE A 81 -1.15 6.88 -8.05
CA ILE A 81 0.00 7.06 -7.17
C ILE A 81 0.72 8.35 -7.57
N THR A 82 0.72 9.36 -6.70
CA THR A 82 1.79 10.35 -6.67
C THR A 82 2.74 9.96 -5.55
N PRO A 83 3.96 9.47 -5.84
CA PRO A 83 4.79 8.83 -4.81
C PRO A 83 5.53 9.85 -3.92
N PRO A 84 5.43 9.76 -2.58
CA PRO A 84 6.24 10.58 -1.68
C PRO A 84 7.62 9.92 -1.48
N ILE A 85 8.65 10.58 -2.01
CA ILE A 85 10.09 10.26 -1.90
C ILE A 85 10.45 8.89 -2.47
N VAL A 86 10.74 8.88 -3.78
CA VAL A 86 11.12 7.66 -4.49
C VAL A 86 12.62 7.43 -4.37
N ASP A 87 13.01 6.37 -3.66
CA ASP A 87 14.34 5.80 -3.80
C ASP A 87 14.56 5.43 -5.28
N LYS A 88 15.70 5.81 -5.88
CA LYS A 88 16.00 5.53 -7.28
C LYS A 88 15.87 4.03 -7.58
N ASN A 89 16.25 3.21 -6.60
CA ASN A 89 16.12 1.75 -6.69
C ASN A 89 14.67 1.31 -6.85
N TYR A 90 13.72 1.95 -6.17
CA TYR A 90 12.29 1.62 -6.29
C TYR A 90 11.74 2.02 -7.66
N ILE A 91 12.10 3.21 -8.18
CA ILE A 91 11.68 3.63 -9.54
C ILE A 91 12.19 2.61 -10.56
N GLU A 92 13.45 2.24 -10.45
CA GLU A 92 14.09 1.36 -11.41
C GLU A 92 13.48 -0.05 -11.38
N ILE A 93 13.29 -0.62 -10.19
CA ILE A 93 12.61 -1.90 -10.02
C ILE A 93 11.17 -1.82 -10.57
N SER A 94 10.43 -0.74 -10.29
CA SER A 94 9.06 -0.57 -10.80
C SER A 94 9.02 -0.51 -12.33
N ASN A 95 9.96 0.18 -12.96
CA ASN A 95 10.06 0.25 -14.42
C ASN A 95 10.47 -1.09 -15.04
N GLN A 96 11.38 -1.82 -14.40
CA GLN A 96 11.75 -3.18 -14.81
C GLN A 96 10.55 -4.13 -14.73
N LEU A 97 9.76 -4.07 -13.65
CA LEU A 97 8.54 -4.87 -13.49
C LEU A 97 7.49 -4.56 -14.55
N LYS A 98 7.26 -3.28 -14.86
CA LYS A 98 6.36 -2.86 -15.95
C LYS A 98 6.81 -3.39 -17.30
N THR A 99 8.11 -3.34 -17.56
CA THR A 99 8.69 -3.85 -18.81
C THR A 99 8.53 -5.37 -18.91
N LEU A 100 8.77 -6.09 -17.81
CA LEU A 100 8.58 -7.53 -17.73
C LEU A 100 7.13 -7.93 -17.99
N LEU A 101 6.16 -7.22 -17.40
CA LEU A 101 4.74 -7.44 -17.65
C LEU A 101 4.38 -7.30 -19.13
N ALA A 102 4.80 -6.19 -19.76
CA ALA A 102 4.55 -5.96 -21.18
C ALA A 102 5.17 -7.04 -22.09
N LEU A 103 6.35 -7.55 -21.73
CA LEU A 103 6.99 -8.65 -22.45
C LEU A 103 6.21 -9.96 -22.30
N LEU A 104 5.74 -10.28 -21.09
CA LEU A 104 4.95 -11.47 -20.83
C LEU A 104 3.61 -11.43 -21.58
N GLU A 105 2.93 -10.30 -21.60
CA GLU A 105 1.69 -10.11 -22.37
C GLU A 105 1.92 -10.31 -23.88
N LYS A 106 2.99 -9.71 -24.42
CA LYS A 106 3.37 -9.89 -25.82
C LYS A 106 3.70 -11.35 -26.14
N GLN A 107 4.36 -12.06 -25.21
CA GLN A 107 4.65 -13.48 -25.36
C GLN A 107 3.37 -14.31 -25.38
N GLN A 108 2.40 -14.02 -24.50
CA GLN A 108 1.11 -14.70 -24.48
C GLN A 108 0.34 -14.49 -25.79
N GLN A 109 0.30 -13.25 -26.30
CA GLN A 109 -0.34 -12.95 -27.59
C GLN A 109 0.32 -13.73 -28.74
N THR A 110 1.66 -13.79 -28.74
CA THR A 110 2.42 -14.55 -29.74
C THR A 110 2.08 -16.04 -29.68
N ASN A 111 2.04 -16.62 -28.48
CA ASN A 111 1.66 -18.01 -28.25
C ASN A 111 0.24 -18.29 -28.79
N VAL A 112 -0.71 -17.39 -28.55
CA VAL A 112 -2.08 -17.51 -29.09
C VAL A 112 -2.09 -17.54 -30.62
N VAL A 113 -1.31 -16.67 -31.27
CA VAL A 113 -1.22 -16.64 -32.74
C VAL A 113 -0.59 -17.91 -33.29
N ILE A 114 0.48 -18.41 -32.67
CA ILE A 114 1.14 -19.66 -33.06
C ILE A 114 0.16 -20.83 -32.95
N LEU A 115 -0.57 -20.94 -31.83
CA LEU A 115 -1.57 -21.99 -31.63
C LEU A 115 -2.66 -21.95 -32.71
N LYS A 116 -3.14 -20.75 -33.09
CA LYS A 116 -4.10 -20.60 -34.19
C LYS A 116 -3.53 -21.11 -35.53
N LYS A 117 -2.29 -20.76 -35.85
CA LYS A 117 -1.61 -21.21 -37.09
C LYS A 117 -1.42 -22.73 -37.11
N LEU A 118 -1.01 -23.34 -36.00
CA LEU A 118 -0.84 -24.79 -35.88
C LEU A 118 -2.17 -25.54 -36.09
N LYS A 119 -3.27 -25.03 -35.52
CA LYS A 119 -4.62 -25.58 -35.76
C LYS A 119 -5.03 -25.50 -37.24
N LEU A 120 -4.74 -24.40 -37.91
CA LEU A 120 -5.05 -24.26 -39.34
C LEU A 120 -4.23 -25.22 -40.21
N LEU A 121 -2.94 -25.39 -39.90
CA LEU A 121 -2.06 -26.30 -40.64
C LEU A 121 -2.44 -27.78 -40.45
N THR A 122 -2.87 -28.15 -39.24
CA THR A 122 -3.35 -29.51 -38.96
C THR A 122 -4.71 -29.79 -39.61
N SER A 123 -5.61 -28.80 -39.66
CA SER A 123 -6.91 -28.92 -40.33
C SER A 123 -6.84 -28.97 -41.87
N LYS A 124 -5.78 -28.46 -42.50
CA LYS A 124 -5.60 -28.50 -43.97
C LYS A 124 -4.95 -29.80 -44.48
N LYS A 125 -4.57 -30.70 -43.57
CA LYS A 125 -3.83 -31.94 -43.86
C LYS A 125 -4.71 -33.20 -43.73
N SER A 126 -6.01 -33.04 -43.53
CA SER A 126 -7.07 -34.06 -43.57
C SER A 126 -8.04 -33.74 -44.70
#